data_AF-A0A3B5LMP7-F1
#
_entry.id   AF-A0A3B5LMP7-F1
#
_cell.length_a   1.000
_cell.length_b   1.000
_cell.length_c   1.000
_cell.angle_alpha   90.00
_cell.angle_beta   90.00
_cell.angle_gamma   90.00
#
_symmetry.space_group_name_H-M   'P 1'
#
loop_
_entity.id
_entity.type
_entity.pdbx_description
1 polymer ?
#
loop_
_entity_poly.entity_id
_entity_poly.type
_entity_poly.pdbx_seq_one_letter_code
_entity_poly.pdbx_strand_id
1 'polypeptide(L)'
;EGAKIAFIISLLTGQALDWAEARFPTSTDFGCTFNDFLKEFQQVCSQESNKTSNFQDLWMIKQGQWSVADFAIDFRIRVTASGWNAPALKSAYFRGLS
;
A
#
# COMPACT_ATOMS: atom_id res chain seq x y z
N GLU A 1 -17.72 21.09 8.15
CA GLU A 1 -17.04 20.00 7.40
C GLU A 1 -15.89 20.53 6.55
N GLY A 2 -16.10 21.50 5.65
CA GLY A 2 -15.04 22.05 4.78
C GLY A 2 -13.79 22.59 5.52
N ALA A 3 -13.93 23.23 6.68
CA ALA A 3 -12.76 23.69 7.46
C ALA A 3 -11.86 22.53 7.94
N LYS A 4 -12.42 21.34 8.22
CA LYS A 4 -11.62 20.15 8.58
C LYS A 4 -10.84 19.63 7.38
N ILE A 5 -11.48 19.62 6.21
CA ILE A 5 -10.85 19.20 4.95
C ILE A 5 -9.72 20.17 4.59
N ALA A 6 -9.98 21.48 4.60
CA ALA A 6 -8.97 22.51 4.34
C ALA A 6 -7.78 22.41 5.30
N PHE A 7 -8.03 22.15 6.59
CA PHE A 7 -6.97 21.94 7.57
C PHE A 7 -6.09 20.73 7.21
N ILE A 8 -6.69 19.58 6.85
CA ILE A 8 -5.90 18.40 6.44
C ILE A 8 -5.10 18.70 5.17
N ILE A 9 -5.70 19.34 4.17
CA ILE A 9 -5.03 19.72 2.93
C ILE A 9 -3.82 20.64 3.22
N SER A 10 -3.95 21.58 4.16
CA SER A 10 -2.83 22.46 4.56
C SER A 10 -1.64 21.72 5.21
N LEU A 11 -1.84 20.48 5.66
CA LEU A 11 -0.78 19.63 6.22
C LEU A 11 -0.15 18.72 5.15
N LEU A 12 -0.71 18.65 3.94
CA LEU A 12 -0.18 17.81 2.87
C LEU A 12 1.00 18.47 2.18
N THR A 13 1.93 17.63 1.71
CA THR A 13 3.12 18.05 0.97
C THR A 13 3.43 17.07 -0.14
N GLY A 14 4.09 17.53 -1.21
CA GLY A 14 4.49 16.68 -2.33
C GLY A 14 3.29 16.06 -3.06
N GLN A 15 3.40 14.78 -3.44
CA GLN A 15 2.38 14.07 -4.24
C GLN A 15 1.00 14.02 -3.58
N ALA A 16 0.93 14.04 -2.25
CA ALA A 16 -0.34 14.11 -1.53
C ALA A 16 -1.03 15.48 -1.72
N LEU A 17 -0.26 16.56 -1.81
CA LEU A 17 -0.77 17.89 -2.07
C LEU A 17 -1.19 18.03 -3.54
N ASP A 18 -0.38 17.53 -4.49
CA ASP A 18 -0.72 17.52 -5.93
C ASP A 18 -2.08 16.84 -6.18
N TRP A 19 -2.35 15.73 -5.49
CA TRP A 19 -3.66 15.07 -5.54
C TRP A 19 -4.79 15.96 -5.01
N ALA A 20 -4.59 16.59 -3.85
CA ALA A 20 -5.62 17.42 -3.22
C ALA A 20 -5.96 18.64 -4.08
N GLU A 21 -4.97 19.28 -4.70
CA GLU A 21 -5.15 20.40 -5.62
C GLU A 21 -5.85 19.97 -6.92
N ALA A 22 -5.53 18.79 -7.45
CA ALA A 22 -6.22 18.23 -8.61
C ALA A 22 -7.68 17.85 -8.31
N ARG A 23 -7.95 17.35 -7.09
CA ARG A 23 -9.30 16.95 -6.66
C ARG A 23 -10.18 18.15 -6.35
N PHE A 24 -9.61 19.19 -5.76
CA PHE A 24 -10.32 20.39 -5.30
C PHE A 24 -9.71 21.67 -5.90
N PRO A 25 -9.89 21.89 -7.22
CA PRO A 25 -9.33 23.07 -7.91
C PRO A 25 -9.92 24.39 -7.43
N THR A 26 -11.12 24.35 -6.82
CA THR A 26 -11.78 25.51 -6.20
C THR A 26 -11.96 25.25 -4.70
N SER A 27 -11.28 26.04 -3.87
CA SER A 27 -11.22 25.88 -2.42
C SER A 27 -12.50 26.28 -1.65
N THR A 28 -13.55 26.68 -2.36
CA THR A 28 -14.76 27.27 -1.77
C THR A 28 -15.83 26.24 -1.43
N ASP A 29 -15.86 25.11 -2.15
CA ASP A 29 -16.76 24.00 -1.88
C ASP A 29 -16.09 22.68 -2.26
N PHE A 30 -15.89 21.81 -1.26
CA PHE A 30 -15.31 20.48 -1.47
C PHE A 30 -16.33 19.51 -2.08
N GLY A 31 -17.63 19.83 -2.05
CA GLY A 31 -18.68 19.01 -2.66
C GLY A 31 -18.81 17.59 -2.08
N CYS A 32 -18.14 17.30 -0.96
CA CYS A 32 -18.12 15.99 -0.31
C CYS A 32 -18.21 16.11 1.21
N THR A 33 -18.62 15.02 1.86
CA THR A 33 -18.59 14.95 3.32
C THR A 33 -17.16 14.71 3.79
N PHE A 34 -16.84 15.07 5.04
CA PHE A 34 -15.53 14.78 5.61
C PHE A 34 -15.19 13.29 5.60
N ASN A 35 -16.20 12.42 5.73
CA ASN A 35 -16.01 10.97 5.69
C ASN A 35 -15.66 10.47 4.28
N ASP A 36 -16.27 11.04 3.25
CA ASP A 36 -15.95 10.71 1.85
C ASP A 36 -14.54 11.20 1.50
N PHE A 37 -14.19 12.42 1.94
CA PHE A 37 -12.82 12.93 1.86
C PHE A 37 -11.82 11.97 2.52
N LEU A 38 -12.08 11.53 3.75
CA LEU A 38 -11.17 10.62 4.46
C LEU A 38 -10.99 9.28 3.75
N LYS A 39 -12.05 8.73 3.15
CA LYS A 39 -11.95 7.48 2.37
C LYS A 39 -11.07 7.67 1.14
N GLU A 40 -11.30 8.72 0.36
CA GLU A 40 -10.49 9.01 -0.83
C GLU A 40 -9.04 9.33 -0.45
N PHE A 41 -8.85 10.15 0.58
CA PHE A 41 -7.54 10.49 1.12
C PHE A 41 -6.78 9.25 1.58
N GLN A 42 -7.43 8.35 2.33
CA GLN A 42 -6.83 7.09 2.73
C GLN A 42 -6.49 6.23 1.52
N GLN A 43 -7.30 6.19 0.47
CA GLN A 43 -7.02 5.39 -0.72
C GLN A 43 -5.84 5.92 -1.55
N VAL A 44 -5.59 7.24 -1.53
CA VAL A 44 -4.50 7.85 -2.31
C VAL A 44 -3.22 7.98 -1.50
N CYS A 45 -3.31 8.35 -0.22
CA CYS A 45 -2.15 8.49 0.67
C CYS A 45 -1.74 7.19 1.34
N SER A 46 -2.68 6.26 1.57
CA SER A 46 -2.27 4.87 1.55
C SER A 46 -2.03 4.59 0.08
N GLN A 47 -0.77 4.64 -0.35
CA GLN A 47 -0.32 3.47 -1.08
C GLN A 47 -0.85 2.31 -0.24
N GLU A 48 -1.98 1.69 -0.61
CA GLU A 48 -2.07 0.27 -0.35
C GLU A 48 -0.72 -0.20 -0.86
N SER A 49 0.15 -0.59 0.07
CA SER A 49 1.13 -1.63 -0.09
C SER A 49 0.45 -2.61 -1.01
N ASN A 50 0.67 -2.38 -2.30
CA ASN A 50 -0.28 -2.75 -3.33
C ASN A 50 -0.43 -4.23 -3.09
N LYS A 51 -1.62 -4.73 -2.74
CA LYS A 51 -1.72 -6.16 -2.41
C LYS A 51 -1.10 -6.94 -3.58
N THR A 52 -1.27 -6.40 -4.79
CA THR A 52 -0.57 -6.71 -6.04
C THR A 52 0.97 -6.55 -6.07
N SER A 53 1.58 -5.54 -5.44
CA SER A 53 3.04 -5.47 -5.22
C SER A 53 3.53 -6.60 -4.32
N ASN A 54 2.79 -6.95 -3.26
CA ASN A 54 3.13 -8.13 -2.44
C ASN A 54 3.02 -9.44 -3.25
N PHE A 55 2.07 -9.55 -4.18
CA PHE A 55 1.97 -10.71 -5.09
C PHE A 55 3.18 -10.82 -6.01
N GLN A 56 3.63 -9.72 -6.64
CA GLN A 56 4.79 -9.72 -7.53
C GLN A 56 6.09 -9.97 -6.75
N ASP A 57 6.27 -9.33 -5.59
CA ASP A 57 7.46 -9.50 -4.75
C ASP A 57 7.57 -10.92 -4.18
N LEU A 58 6.46 -11.54 -3.76
CA LEU A 58 6.45 -12.94 -3.33
C LEU A 58 6.65 -13.93 -4.48
N TRP A 59 6.17 -13.60 -5.68
CA TRP A 59 6.34 -14.48 -6.84
C TRP A 59 7.77 -14.47 -7.41
N MET A 60 8.51 -13.38 -7.19
CA MET A 60 9.88 -13.19 -7.68
C MET A 60 10.95 -13.63 -6.68
N ILE A 61 10.60 -13.90 -5.42
CA ILE A 61 11.59 -14.32 -4.41
C ILE A 61 12.17 -15.71 -4.75
N LYS A 62 13.50 -15.80 -4.73
CA LYS A 62 14.27 -17.04 -4.90
C LYS A 62 15.42 -17.07 -3.89
N GLN A 63 15.78 -18.26 -3.41
CA GLN A 63 16.88 -18.47 -2.49
C GLN A 63 18.22 -18.04 -3.10
N GLY A 64 18.47 -18.40 -4.37
CA GLY A 64 19.72 -18.04 -5.05
C GLY A 64 20.95 -18.57 -4.29
N GLN A 65 21.86 -17.68 -3.91
CA GLN A 65 23.07 -18.03 -3.14
C GLN A 65 22.87 -17.92 -1.61
N TRP A 66 21.68 -17.55 -1.14
CA TRP A 66 21.42 -17.40 0.29
C TRP A 66 21.23 -18.76 0.96
N SER A 67 21.49 -18.79 2.27
CA SER A 67 21.15 -19.96 3.07
C SER A 67 19.62 -20.12 3.12
N VAL A 68 19.16 -21.37 3.28
CA VAL A 68 17.73 -21.66 3.44
C VAL A 68 17.13 -20.90 4.62
N ALA A 69 17.92 -20.66 5.67
CA ALA A 69 17.47 -19.94 6.86
C ALA A 69 17.23 -18.44 6.57
N ASP A 70 18.15 -17.78 5.86
CA ASP A 70 18.02 -16.37 5.50
C ASP A 70 16.85 -16.14 4.55
N PHE A 71 16.69 -17.03 3.56
CA PHE A 71 15.53 -17.03 2.67
C PHE A 71 14.21 -17.19 3.43
N ALA A 72 14.15 -18.11 4.40
CA ALA A 72 12.94 -18.35 5.20
C ALA A 72 12.54 -17.16 6.07
N ILE A 73 13.52 -16.38 6.56
CA ILE A 73 13.26 -15.15 7.33
C ILE A 73 12.68 -14.07 6.40
N ASP A 74 13.32 -13.80 5.27
CA ASP A 74 12.86 -12.78 4.32
C ASP A 74 11.47 -13.12 3.75
N PHE A 75 11.24 -14.40 3.42
CA PHE A 75 9.94 -14.90 2.98
C PHE A 75 8.85 -14.62 4.03
N ARG A 76 9.13 -14.88 5.31
CA ARG A 76 8.16 -14.65 6.41
C ARG A 76 7.80 -13.17 6.57
N ILE A 77 8.77 -12.28 6.41
CA ILE A 77 8.53 -10.83 6.46
C ILE A 77 7.57 -10.41 5.35
N ARG A 78 7.78 -10.90 4.12
CA ARG A 78 6.96 -10.53 2.95
C ARG A 78 5.54 -11.10 2.99
N VAL A 79 5.34 -12.30 3.52
CA VAL A 79 3.99 -12.92 3.56
C VAL A 79 3.08 -12.33 4.64
N THR A 80 3.64 -11.65 5.65
CA THR A 80 2.88 -11.07 6.76
C THR A 80 1.86 -10.02 6.30
N ALA A 81 2.07 -9.42 5.12
CA ALA A 81 1.18 -8.42 4.52
C ALA A 81 0.45 -8.90 3.25
N SER A 82 0.58 -10.18 2.85
CA SER A 82 0.15 -10.62 1.51
C SER A 82 -1.28 -11.16 1.40
N GLY A 83 -1.87 -11.62 2.50
CA GLY A 83 -3.23 -12.20 2.51
C GLY A 83 -3.37 -13.55 1.79
N TRP A 84 -2.26 -14.23 1.46
CA TRP A 84 -2.29 -15.56 0.81
C TRP A 84 -2.73 -16.66 1.78
N ASN A 85 -3.42 -17.67 1.26
CA ASN A 85 -3.78 -18.86 2.04
C ASN A 85 -2.57 -19.80 2.26
N ALA A 86 -2.63 -20.61 3.32
CA ALA A 86 -1.55 -21.53 3.70
C ALA A 86 -1.04 -22.44 2.56
N PRO A 87 -1.89 -23.07 1.71
CA PRO A 87 -1.39 -23.89 0.61
C PRO A 87 -0.67 -23.08 -0.47
N ALA A 88 -1.13 -21.87 -0.80
CA ALA A 88 -0.44 -21.00 -1.77
C ALA A 88 0.94 -20.54 -1.26
N LEU A 89 1.03 -20.21 0.03
CA LEU A 89 2.30 -19.85 0.68
C LEU A 89 3.31 -21.01 0.66
N LYS A 90 2.84 -22.23 0.92
CA LYS A 90 3.68 -23.44 0.86
C LYS A 90 4.24 -23.65 -0.55
N SER A 91 3.39 -23.55 -1.58
CA SER A 91 3.82 -23.68 -2.97
C SER A 91 4.82 -22.60 -3.39
N ALA A 92 4.61 -21.35 -2.97
CA ALA A 92 5.54 -20.24 -3.24
C ALA A 92 6.91 -20.44 -2.57
N TYR A 93 6.92 -20.88 -1.30
CA TYR A 93 8.16 -21.18 -0.58
C TYR A 93 8.98 -22.25 -1.29
N PHE A 94 8.37 -23.39 -1.65
CA PHE A 94 9.08 -24.47 -2.35
C PHE A 94 9.54 -24.08 -3.75
N ARG A 95 8.80 -23.22 -4.45
CA ARG A 95 9.20 -22.68 -5.74
C ARG A 95 10.42 -21.75 -5.66
N GLY A 96 10.57 -21.03 -4.55
CA GLY A 96 11.70 -20.13 -4.33
C GLY A 96 13.00 -20.84 -3.92
N LEU A 97 12.93 -22.07 -3.39
CA LEU A 97 14.12 -22.87 -3.09
C LEU A 97 14.82 -23.27 -4.39
N SER A 98 16.14 -23.11 -4.46
CA SER A 98 17.00 -23.46 -5.61
C SER A 98 18.32 -24.00 -5.12
#